data_AF-A0A2Z6NHL7-F1
#
_entry.id   AF-A0A2Z6NHL7-F1
#
_cell.length_a   1.000
_cell.length_b   1.000
_cell.length_c   1.000
_cell.angle_alpha   90.00
_cell.angle_beta   90.00
_cell.angle_gamma   90.00
#
_symmetry.space_group_name_H-M   'P 1'
#
loop_
_entity.id
_entity.type
_entity.pdbx_description
1 polymer ?
#
loop_
_entity_poly.entity_id
_entity_poly.type
_entity_poly.pdbx_seq_one_letter_code
_entity_poly.pdbx_strand_id
1 'polypeptide(L)'
;MYVTRPLSLYRKSPSSLEIPPPDAPYSGYLVITDEEAEYEDTCCWRICRRKNVKKLPFPQDKLFSVFHPSENEQTSSIKVWFLPVPDHSLSSNRYYVIRAKGRHKGYVCVG
;
A
#
# COMPACT_ATOMS: atom_id res chain seq x y z
N MET A 1 12.93 11.50 5.37
CA MET A 1 11.63 12.09 5.77
C MET A 1 10.56 11.76 4.73
N TYR A 2 9.36 11.37 5.13
CA TYR A 2 8.28 11.06 4.18
C TYR A 2 7.42 12.29 3.85
N VAL A 3 6.97 12.37 2.60
CA VAL A 3 5.96 13.33 2.13
C VAL A 3 4.68 12.58 1.76
N THR A 4 3.54 13.04 2.26
CA THR A 4 2.24 12.44 1.95
C THR A 4 1.73 12.87 0.59
N ARG A 5 1.18 11.94 -0.18
CA ARG A 5 0.57 12.15 -1.49
C ARG A 5 -0.79 11.44 -1.56
N PRO A 6 -1.81 12.03 -2.19
CA PRO A 6 -3.11 11.38 -2.33
C PRO A 6 -3.05 10.22 -3.33
N LEU A 7 -3.83 9.16 -3.09
CA LEU A 7 -3.86 7.98 -3.94
C LEU A 7 -4.46 8.26 -5.32
N SER A 8 -5.47 9.13 -5.39
CA SER A 8 -6.12 9.53 -6.65
C SER A 8 -5.15 10.13 -7.67
N LEU A 9 -4.13 10.87 -7.22
CA LEU A 9 -3.07 11.45 -8.05
C LEU A 9 -2.43 10.39 -8.95
N TYR A 10 -2.02 9.27 -8.37
CA TYR A 10 -1.33 8.20 -9.09
C TYR A 10 -2.27 7.38 -9.98
N ARG A 11 -3.55 7.30 -9.62
CA ARG A 11 -4.55 6.62 -10.45
C ARG A 11 -4.85 7.40 -11.73
N LYS A 12 -4.89 8.73 -11.64
CA LYS A 12 -5.11 9.65 -12.76
C LYS A 12 -3.87 9.85 -13.63
N SER A 13 -2.70 9.93 -12.99
CA SER A 13 -1.43 10.20 -13.67
C SER A 13 -0.39 9.15 -13.25
N PRO A 14 -0.35 8.00 -13.94
CA PRO A 14 0.64 6.95 -13.65
C PRO A 14 2.09 7.43 -13.78
N SER A 15 2.38 8.40 -14.65
CA SER A 15 3.71 9.01 -14.78
C SER A 15 4.19 9.69 -13.50
N SER A 16 3.29 10.10 -12.61
CA SER A 16 3.65 10.67 -11.31
C SER A 16 4.36 9.66 -10.39
N LEU A 17 4.29 8.35 -10.68
CA LEU A 17 4.99 7.31 -9.91
C LEU A 17 6.51 7.33 -10.12
N GLU A 18 6.98 7.89 -11.23
CA GLU A 18 8.40 7.96 -11.58
C GLU A 18 9.11 9.12 -10.89
N ILE A 19 8.36 10.08 -10.34
CA ILE A 19 8.92 11.25 -9.67
C ILE A 19 9.75 10.77 -8.47
N PRO A 20 11.03 11.16 -8.38
CA PRO A 20 11.88 10.79 -7.24
C PRO A 20 11.38 11.46 -5.95
N PRO A 21 11.70 10.88 -4.78
CA PRO A 21 11.43 11.53 -3.51
C PRO A 21 12.30 12.79 -3.33
N PRO A 22 12.00 13.66 -2.35
CA PRO A 22 12.79 14.88 -2.12
C PRO A 22 14.28 14.60 -1.93
N ASP A 23 15.15 15.54 -2.35
CA ASP A 23 16.62 15.42 -2.23
C ASP A 23 17.10 15.54 -0.77
N ALA A 24 16.77 14.54 0.02
CA ALA A 24 17.18 14.38 1.40
C ALA A 24 17.39 12.89 1.68
N PRO A 25 18.42 12.50 2.45
CA PRO A 25 18.64 11.11 2.80
C PRO A 25 17.42 10.48 3.48
N TYR A 26 17.15 9.21 3.15
CA TYR A 26 16.04 8.44 3.69
C TYR A 26 14.68 9.13 3.48
N SER A 27 14.50 9.82 2.35
CA SER A 27 13.24 10.47 1.99
C SER A 27 12.34 9.54 1.18
N GLY A 28 11.05 9.79 1.19
CA GLY A 28 10.10 8.91 0.48
C GLY A 28 8.72 9.50 0.37
N TYR A 29 7.84 8.76 -0.29
CA TYR A 29 6.42 9.10 -0.35
C TYR A 29 5.59 8.15 0.51
N LEU A 30 4.62 8.69 1.22
CA LEU A 30 3.50 7.93 1.78
C LEU A 30 2.27 8.25 0.95
N VAL A 31 1.53 7.23 0.56
CA VAL A 31 0.31 7.36 -0.22
C VAL A 31 -0.89 7.19 0.71
N ILE A 32 -1.78 8.17 0.74
CA ILE A 32 -2.96 8.16 1.61
C ILE A 32 -4.22 8.13 0.76
N THR A 33 -5.22 7.35 1.17
CA THR A 33 -6.53 7.36 0.53
C THR A 33 -7.21 8.71 0.74
N ASP A 34 -7.48 9.42 -0.36
CA ASP A 34 -8.30 10.64 -0.38
C ASP A 34 -9.74 10.33 -0.85
N GLU A 35 -10.64 11.31 -0.72
CA GLU A 35 -12.08 11.12 -1.00
C GLU A 35 -12.37 10.59 -2.41
N GLU A 36 -11.59 11.02 -3.39
CA GLU A 36 -11.76 10.57 -4.77
C GLU A 36 -11.35 9.11 -4.95
N ALA A 37 -10.22 8.71 -4.37
CA ALA A 37 -9.81 7.31 -4.37
C ALA A 37 -10.80 6.42 -3.59
N GLU A 38 -11.39 6.93 -2.50
CA GLU A 38 -12.48 6.23 -1.80
C GLU A 38 -13.70 6.05 -2.70
N TYR A 39 -14.09 7.10 -3.42
CA TYR A 39 -15.23 7.06 -4.33
C TYR A 39 -15.05 5.99 -5.42
N GLU A 40 -13.87 5.94 -6.04
CA GLU A 40 -13.51 4.93 -7.05
C GLU A 40 -13.47 3.49 -6.51
N ASP A 41 -13.19 3.34 -5.21
CA ASP A 41 -13.19 2.03 -4.53
C ASP A 41 -14.59 1.57 -4.11
N THR A 42 -15.60 2.45 -4.18
CA THR A 42 -16.99 2.07 -3.93
C THR A 42 -17.68 1.46 -5.16
N CYS A 43 -18.63 0.54 -4.93
CA CYS A 43 -19.52 -0.03 -5.94
C CYS A 43 -20.94 -0.14 -5.38
N CYS A 44 -21.90 -0.57 -6.21
CA CYS A 44 -23.32 -0.72 -5.84
C CYS A 44 -23.89 0.55 -5.18
N TRP A 45 -23.97 1.67 -5.92
CA TRP A 45 -24.47 2.96 -5.39
C TRP A 45 -23.79 3.41 -4.08
N ARG A 46 -22.46 3.26 -3.98
CA ARG A 46 -21.63 3.62 -2.82
C ARG A 46 -21.84 2.78 -1.55
N ILE A 47 -22.63 1.70 -1.61
CA ILE A 47 -22.95 0.85 -0.44
C ILE A 47 -21.85 -0.18 -0.18
N CYS A 48 -21.17 -0.64 -1.23
CA CYS A 48 -20.14 -1.68 -1.13
C CYS A 48 -18.75 -1.09 -1.40
N ARG A 49 -17.73 -1.56 -0.68
CA ARG A 49 -16.32 -1.21 -0.94
C ARG A 49 -15.59 -2.41 -1.55
N ARG A 50 -14.80 -2.18 -2.59
CA ARG A 50 -13.88 -3.18 -3.15
C ARG A 50 -12.84 -3.55 -2.09
N LYS A 51 -12.75 -4.84 -1.75
CA LYS A 51 -11.86 -5.34 -0.69
C LYS A 51 -10.44 -5.66 -1.17
N ASN A 52 -10.25 -5.81 -2.48
CA ASN A 52 -8.99 -6.23 -3.08
C ASN A 52 -8.28 -5.05 -3.74
N VAL A 53 -6.98 -4.93 -3.51
CA VAL A 53 -6.13 -3.98 -4.23
C VAL A 53 -5.82 -4.56 -5.61
N LYS A 54 -6.14 -3.82 -6.67
CA LYS A 54 -5.86 -4.22 -8.06
C LYS A 54 -4.72 -3.44 -8.71
N LYS A 55 -4.33 -2.31 -8.13
CA LYS A 55 -3.36 -1.37 -8.69
C LYS A 55 -2.46 -0.86 -7.57
N LEU A 56 -1.18 -0.68 -7.90
CA LEU A 56 -0.21 0.00 -7.06
C LEU A 56 -0.31 1.51 -7.26
N PRO A 57 0.14 2.32 -6.29
CA PRO A 57 0.79 1.94 -5.02
C PRO A 57 -0.19 1.51 -3.93
N PHE A 58 0.30 0.79 -2.92
CA PHE A 58 -0.51 0.48 -1.73
C PHE A 58 -0.70 1.75 -0.87
N PRO A 59 -1.91 2.08 -0.40
CA PRO A 59 -2.11 3.16 0.58
C PRO A 59 -1.61 2.79 1.98
N GLN A 60 -0.90 3.72 2.63
CA GLN A 60 -0.30 3.55 3.96
C GLN A 60 -1.25 3.87 5.12
N ASP A 61 -2.46 4.36 4.87
CA ASP A 61 -3.54 4.47 5.85
C ASP A 61 -4.35 3.16 6.01
N LYS A 62 -3.98 2.09 5.30
CA LYS A 62 -4.70 0.81 5.31
C LYS A 62 -3.80 -0.37 5.70
N LEU A 63 -4.43 -1.38 6.31
CA LEU A 63 -3.82 -2.69 6.58
C LEU A 63 -4.34 -3.73 5.59
N PHE A 64 -3.44 -4.56 5.08
CA PHE A 64 -3.75 -5.56 4.07
C PHE A 64 -3.76 -6.97 4.66
N SER A 65 -4.64 -7.83 4.14
CA SER A 65 -4.53 -9.28 4.32
C SER A 65 -3.76 -9.84 3.13
N VAL A 66 -2.62 -10.47 3.38
CA VAL A 66 -1.95 -11.31 2.39
C VAL A 66 -2.40 -12.74 2.63
N PHE A 67 -2.91 -13.37 1.59
CA PHE A 67 -3.33 -14.77 1.62
C PHE A 67 -2.23 -15.61 0.97
N HIS A 68 -1.73 -16.60 1.70
CA HIS A 68 -0.83 -17.59 1.13
C HIS A 68 -1.68 -18.80 0.68
N PRO A 69 -1.67 -19.17 -0.61
CA PRO A 69 -2.36 -20.37 -1.06
C PRO A 69 -1.62 -21.58 -0.48
N SER A 70 -2.18 -22.22 0.53
CA SER A 70 -1.70 -23.53 1.01
C SER A 70 -2.58 -24.62 0.41
N GLU A 71 -1.98 -25.75 0.00
CA GLU A 71 -2.70 -26.95 -0.47
C GLU A 71 -3.70 -27.52 0.56
N ASN A 72 -3.54 -27.17 1.84
CA ASN A 72 -4.23 -27.84 2.95
C ASN A 72 -5.35 -26.99 3.56
N GLU A 73 -6.24 -26.42 2.72
CA GLU A 73 -7.54 -25.77 3.02
C GLU A 73 -7.63 -24.65 4.10
N GLN A 74 -6.64 -24.50 4.98
CA GLN A 74 -6.54 -23.44 5.98
C GLN A 74 -5.78 -22.27 5.38
N THR A 75 -6.50 -21.41 4.66
CA THR A 75 -5.92 -20.16 4.16
C THR A 75 -5.59 -19.24 5.34
N SER A 76 -4.38 -19.38 5.89
CA SER A 76 -3.88 -18.45 6.90
C SER A 76 -3.62 -17.11 6.22
N SER A 77 -4.25 -16.05 6.74
CA SER A 77 -4.02 -14.69 6.24
C SER A 77 -3.15 -13.92 7.22
N ILE A 78 -2.13 -13.23 6.69
CA ILE A 78 -1.25 -12.38 7.48
C ILE A 78 -1.69 -10.93 7.28
N LYS A 79 -1.98 -10.25 8.39
CA LYS A 79 -2.22 -8.80 8.36
C LYS A 79 -0.89 -8.06 8.30
N VAL A 80 -0.69 -7.26 7.26
CA VAL A 80 0.55 -6.52 6.99
C VAL A 80 0.29 -5.07 6.66
N TRP A 81 1.33 -4.26 6.80
CA TRP A 81 1.41 -2.88 6.37
C TRP A 81 2.57 -2.76 5.37
N PHE A 82 2.31 -2.19 4.20
CA PHE A 82 3.32 -2.00 3.16
C PHE A 82 3.87 -0.59 3.26
N LEU A 83 5.14 -0.46 3.63
CA LEU A 83 5.83 0.83 3.73
C LEU A 83 6.78 1.00 2.53
N PRO A 84 6.62 2.05 1.70
CA PRO A 84 7.52 2.28 0.58
C PRO A 84 8.96 2.46 1.05
N VAL A 85 9.90 1.79 0.39
CA VAL A 85 11.33 1.93 0.69
C VAL A 85 11.75 3.37 0.36
N PRO A 86 12.43 4.08 1.27
CA PRO A 86 12.92 5.43 0.99
C PRO A 86 13.98 5.42 -0.11
N ASP A 87 14.32 6.60 -0.62
CA ASP A 87 15.32 6.86 -1.66
C ASP A 87 15.01 6.22 -3.03
N HIS A 88 13.78 5.71 -3.19
CA HIS A 88 13.27 5.16 -4.44
C HIS A 88 11.93 5.81 -4.82
N SER A 89 11.68 5.92 -6.13
CA SER A 89 10.38 6.27 -6.66
C SER A 89 9.34 5.18 -6.36
N LEU A 90 8.06 5.53 -6.37
CA LEU A 90 6.98 4.55 -6.16
C LEU A 90 6.86 3.56 -7.33
N SER A 91 7.31 3.93 -8.53
CA SER A 91 7.38 3.03 -9.69
C SER A 91 8.30 1.83 -9.48
N SER A 92 9.23 1.90 -8.53
CA SER A 92 10.08 0.76 -8.15
C SER A 92 9.29 -0.41 -7.54
N ASN A 93 8.08 -0.15 -7.03
CA ASN A 93 7.21 -1.12 -6.36
C ASN A 93 7.90 -1.89 -5.22
N ARG A 94 8.86 -1.25 -4.54
CA ARG A 94 9.58 -1.82 -3.40
C ARG A 94 8.94 -1.38 -2.08
N TYR A 95 8.62 -2.34 -1.24
CA TYR A 95 7.99 -2.11 0.05
C TYR A 95 8.66 -2.96 1.13
N TYR A 96 8.85 -2.39 2.31
CA TYR A 96 8.95 -3.18 3.52
C TYR A 96 7.58 -3.74 3.88
N VAL A 97 7.52 -5.04 4.17
CA VAL A 97 6.30 -5.71 4.61
C VAL A 97 6.34 -5.83 6.12
N ILE A 98 5.58 -5.00 6.82
CA ILE A 98 5.57 -4.96 8.28
C ILE A 98 4.36 -5.74 8.79
N ARG A 99 4.57 -6.69 9.69
CA ARG A 99 3.46 -7.46 10.25
C ARG A 99 2.65 -6.60 11.22
N ALA A 100 1.34 -6.50 11.00
CA ALA A 100 0.49 -5.56 11.71
C ALA A 100 -0.21 -6.15 12.95
N LYS A 101 -0.29 -7.49 13.04
CA LYS A 101 -0.97 -8.20 14.13
C LYS A 101 -0.25 -9.49 14.53
N GLY A 102 -0.58 -9.97 15.74
CA GLY A 102 -0.07 -11.23 16.30
C GLY A 102 1.28 -11.07 17.01
N ARG A 103 1.89 -12.21 17.37
CA ARG A 103 3.13 -12.28 18.18
C ARG A 103 4.32 -11.53 17.56
N HIS A 104 4.37 -11.49 16.23
CA HIS A 104 5.46 -10.83 15.49
C HIS A 104 5.02 -9.47 14.93
N LYS A 105 4.08 -8.78 15.57
CA LYS A 105 3.70 -7.41 15.18
C LYS A 105 4.93 -6.49 15.24
N GLY A 106 5.07 -5.62 14.23
CA GLY A 106 6.17 -4.65 14.12
C GLY A 106 7.43 -5.19 13.45
N TYR A 107 7.56 -6.50 13.28
CA TYR A 107 8.68 -7.09 12.55
C TYR A 107 8.50 -6.91 11.04
N VAL A 108 9.62 -6.69 10.35
CA VAL A 108 9.69 -6.70 8.89
C VAL A 108 9.80 -8.15 8.43
N CYS A 109 8.89 -8.57 7.55
CA CYS A 109 9.01 -9.83 6.83
C CYS A 109 10.05 -9.62 5.73
N VAL A 110 11.21 -10.26 5.86
CA VAL A 110 12.19 -10.37 4.78
C VAL A 110 11.83 -11.63 3.99
N GLY A 111 11.42 -11.46 2.74
CA GLY A 111 11.04 -12.55 1.84
C GLY A 111 12.25 -13.21 1.19
#